data_AF-A0A2U2DG62-F1
#
_entry.id   AF-A0A2U2DG62-F1
#
_cell.length_a   1.000
_cell.length_b   1.000
_cell.length_c   1.000
_cell.angle_alpha   90.00
_cell.angle_beta   90.00
_cell.angle_gamma   90.00
#
_symmetry.space_group_name_H-M   'P 1'
#
loop_
_entity.id
_entity.type
_entity.pdbx_description
1 polymer ?
#
loop_
_entity_poly.entity_id
_entity_poly.type
_entity_poly.pdbx_seq_one_letter_code
_entity_poly.pdbx_strand_id
1 'polypeptide(L)' 'MALTRLTKELAVNKDLVASVHWDRLYTSTALVVTMQDGTAHRITHTGGYTGGDDCYEIERRLLDA' A
#
# COMPACT_ATOMS: atom_id res chain seq x y z
N MET A 1 15.71 -11.20 -2.91
CA MET A 1 14.35 -10.64 -3.03
C MET A 1 13.96 -10.05 -1.70
N ALA A 2 13.66 -8.74 -1.64
CA ALA A 2 13.39 -8.05 -0.38
C ALA A 2 11.87 -7.86 -0.21
N LEU A 3 11.33 -8.33 0.92
CA LEU A 3 9.96 -8.04 1.33
C LEU A 3 9.89 -6.57 1.77
N THR A 4 9.07 -5.79 1.07
CA THR A 4 8.81 -4.39 1.41
C THR A 4 7.62 -4.36 2.38
N ARG A 5 7.87 -3.88 3.59
CA ARG A 5 6.83 -3.75 4.61
C ARG A 5 5.94 -2.56 4.27
N LEU A 6 4.67 -2.84 4.00
CA LEU A 6 3.66 -1.82 3.69
C LEU A 6 2.98 -1.34 4.97
N THR A 7 2.54 -2.25 5.84
CA THR A 7 1.92 -1.92 7.12
C THR A 7 2.57 -2.69 8.27
N LYS A 8 2.10 -2.49 9.50
CA LYS A 8 2.60 -3.26 10.66
C LYS A 8 2.40 -4.77 10.48
N GLU A 9 1.37 -5.19 9.75
CA GLU A 9 0.98 -6.60 9.59
C GLU A 9 1.18 -7.12 8.15
N LEU A 10 1.40 -6.22 7.17
CA LEU A 10 1.53 -6.58 5.75
C LEU A 10 2.92 -6.25 5.20
N ALA A 11 3.57 -7.26 4.64
CA ALA A 11 4.76 -7.10 3.81
C ALA A 11 4.55 -7.80 2.47
N VAL A 12 4.92 -7.14 1.37
CA VAL A 12 4.77 -7.67 0.01
C VAL A 12 6.11 -7.66 -0.72
N ASN A 13 6.26 -8.53 -1.70
CA ASN A 13 7.40 -8.48 -2.60
C ASN A 13 7.11 -7.50 -3.74
N LYS A 14 7.91 -6.42 -3.86
CA LYS A 14 7.73 -5.37 -4.87
C LYS A 14 7.75 -5.92 -6.31
N ASP A 15 8.54 -6.95 -6.55
CA ASP A 15 8.68 -7.60 -7.87
C ASP A 15 7.40 -8.32 -8.32
N LEU A 16 6.55 -8.69 -7.36
CA LEU A 16 5.28 -9.37 -7.59
C LEU A 16 4.10 -8.40 -7.58
N VAL A 17 4.33 -7.10 -7.46
CA VAL A 17 3.26 -6.10 -7.55
C VAL A 17 2.93 -5.89 -9.03
N ALA A 18 1.68 -6.18 -9.39
CA ALA A 18 1.18 -5.99 -10.75
C ALA A 18 0.71 -4.55 -10.98
N SER A 19 0.02 -3.97 -10.00
CA SER A 19 -0.48 -2.59 -10.09
C SER A 19 -0.73 -1.98 -8.72
N VAL A 20 -0.68 -0.65 -8.67
CA VAL A 20 -1.02 0.15 -7.49
C VAL A 20 -2.05 1.18 -7.93
N HIS A 21 -3.17 1.29 -7.22
CA HIS A 21 -4.18 2.32 -7.48
C HIS A 21 -4.61 3.01 -6.19
N TRP A 22 -4.98 4.29 -6.32
CA TRP A 22 -5.61 5.04 -5.25
C TRP A 22 -7.12 4.89 -5.31
N ASP A 23 -7.71 4.46 -4.21
CA ASP A 23 -9.16 4.47 -3.96
C ASP A 23 -9.47 5.70 -3.10
N ARG A 24 -9.82 6.81 -3.74
CA ARG A 24 -10.17 8.07 -3.05
C ARG A 24 -11.69 8.16 -2.93
N LEU A 25 -12.21 7.78 -1.78
CA LEU A 25 -13.59 8.04 -1.38
C LEU A 25 -13.70 9.41 -0.71
N TYR A 26 -14.90 10.00 -0.74
CA TYR A 26 -15.18 11.32 -0.18
C TYR A 26 -14.70 11.51 1.27
N THR A 27 -14.75 10.44 2.08
CA THR A 27 -14.36 10.46 3.49
C THR A 27 -13.09 9.66 3.80
N SER A 28 -12.50 9.00 2.80
CA SER A 28 -11.43 8.02 3.05
C SER A 28 -10.55 7.85 1.82
N THR A 29 -9.25 7.96 2.01
CA THR A 29 -8.29 7.62 0.97
C THR A 29 -7.70 6.25 1.29
N ALA A 30 -7.63 5.36 0.31
CA ALA A 30 -6.98 4.06 0.44
C ALA A 30 -6.05 3.81 -0.76
N LEU A 31 -5.02 3.01 -0.53
CA LEU A 31 -4.12 2.48 -1.54
C LEU A 31 -4.43 1.01 -1.74
N VAL A 32 -4.73 0.60 -2.96
CA VAL A 32 -4.96 -0.80 -3.31
C VAL A 32 -3.76 -1.28 -4.11
N VAL A 33 -3.07 -2.27 -3.55
CA VAL A 33 -1.91 -2.93 -4.15
C VAL A 33 -2.35 -4.28 -4.67
N THR A 34 -2.28 -4.49 -5.98
CA THR A 34 -2.63 -5.75 -6.63
C THR A 34 -1.37 -6.53 -6.94
N MET A 35 -1.31 -7.76 -6.47
CA MET A 35 -0.23 -8.71 -6.74
C MET A 35 -0.46 -9.43 -8.08
N GLN A 36 0.60 -9.98 -8.68
CA GLN A 36 0.54 -10.77 -9.92
C GLN A 36 -0.33 -12.03 -9.81
N ASP A 37 -0.49 -12.56 -8.59
CA ASP A 37 -1.37 -13.68 -8.28
C ASP A 37 -2.88 -13.28 -8.30
N GLY A 38 -3.19 -11.99 -8.39
CA GLY A 38 -4.55 -11.46 -8.32
C GLY A 38 -5.00 -11.09 -6.90
N THR A 39 -4.19 -11.42 -5.89
CA THR A 39 -4.40 -10.96 -4.51
C THR A 39 -4.32 -9.44 -4.43
N ALA A 40 -5.36 -8.79 -3.90
CA ALA A 40 -5.41 -7.34 -3.71
C ALA A 40 -5.37 -6.97 -2.22
N HIS A 41 -4.48 -6.05 -1.86
CA HIS A 41 -4.35 -5.52 -0.51
C HIS A 41 -4.83 -4.07 -0.47
N ARG A 42 -5.90 -3.82 0.28
CA ARG A 42 -6.43 -2.47 0.51
C ARG A 42 -5.87 -1.91 1.81
N ILE A 43 -5.14 -0.81 1.71
CA ILE A 43 -4.53 -0.10 2.82
C ILE A 43 -5.25 1.24 2.95
N THR A 44 -5.98 1.46 4.04
CA THR A 44 -6.67 2.72 4.27
C THR A 44 -5.71 3.73 4.89
N HIS A 45 -5.61 4.92 4.30
CA HIS A 45 -4.80 6.01 4.82
C HIS A 45 -5.38 6.50 6.14
N THR A 46 -4.63 6.29 7.22
CA THR A 46 -5.01 6.68 8.59
C THR A 46 -3.97 7.59 9.25
N GLY A 47 -2.98 8.05 8.47
CA GLY A 47 -1.82 8.84 8.92
C GLY A 47 -2.14 10.15 9.66
N GLY A 48 -3.35 10.70 9.50
CA GLY A 48 -3.74 11.97 10.11
C GLY A 48 -4.18 11.92 11.58
N TYR A 49 -4.60 10.77 12.13
CA TYR A 49 -5.32 10.76 13.40
C TYR A 49 -4.60 10.10 14.59
N THR A 50 -3.66 9.17 14.40
CA THR A 50 -3.02 8.45 15.53
C THR A 50 -1.79 7.62 15.12
N GLY A 51 -0.96 8.10 14.19
CA GLY A 51 0.20 7.30 13.73
C GLY A 51 -0.20 6.06 12.94
N GLY A 52 -1.27 6.18 12.15
CA GLY A 52 -1.75 5.14 11.25
C GLY A 52 -0.93 5.04 9.97
N ASP A 53 -1.30 4.12 9.08
CA ASP A 53 -0.54 3.82 7.87
C ASP A 53 -0.58 4.98 6.85
N ASP A 54 0.61 5.48 6.49
CA ASP A 54 0.80 6.53 5.49
C ASP A 54 0.89 5.93 4.09
N CYS A 55 -0.24 5.93 3.38
CA CYS A 55 -0.33 5.44 2.00
C CYS A 55 0.66 6.11 1.04
N TYR A 56 1.00 7.39 1.25
CA TYR A 56 1.98 8.10 0.43
C TYR A 56 3.42 7.60 0.66
N GLU A 57 3.79 7.30 1.91
CA GLU A 57 5.09 6.69 2.19
C GLU A 57 5.17 5.26 1.64
N ILE A 58 4.07 4.52 1.73
CA ILE A 58 3.96 3.15 1.21
C ILE A 58 4.11 3.14 -0.32
N GLU A 59 3.38 4.01 -1.02
CA GLU A 59 3.54 4.18 -2.47
C GLU A 59 4.97 4.57 -2.81
N ARG A 60 5.56 5.52 -2.08
CA ARG A 60 6.94 5.95 -2.32
C ARG A 60 7.92 4.79 -2.11
N ARG A 61 7.77 3.95 -1.08
CA ARG A 61 8.61 2.76 -0.89
C ARG A 61 8.42 1.68 -1.96
N LEU A 62 7.24 1.63 -2.58
CA LEU A 62 6.96 0.72 -3.69
C LEU A 62 7.55 1.24 -5.02
N LEU A 63 7.54 2.56 -5.23
CA LEU A 63 8.00 3.21 -6.46
C LEU A 63 9.49 3.61 -6.44
N ASP A 64 10.07 3.86 -5.27
CA ASP A 64 11.51 4.11 -5.07
C ASP A 64 12.23 2.77 -5.27
N ALA A 65 12.57 2.50 -6.54
CA ALA A 65 13.09 1.23 -7.02
C ALA A 65 14.62 1.17 -6.95
#